data_AF-A0A355KUL8-F1
#
_entry.id   AF-A0A355KUL8-F1
#
_cell.length_a   1.000
_cell.length_b   1.000
_cell.length_c   1.000
_cell.angle_alpha   90.00
_cell.angle_beta   90.00
_cell.angle_gamma   90.00
#
_symmetry.space_group_name_H-M   'P 1'
#
loop_
_entity.id
_entity.type
_entity.pdbx_description
1 polymer ?
#
loop_
_entity_poly.entity_id
_entity_poly.type
_entity_poly.pdbx_seq_one_letter_code
_entity_poly.pdbx_strand_id
1 'polypeptide(L)'
;MSKMAENKDKKKYNTGYGGNIFDSFPDFDSLETVTKKPVEKKPTDTQTKPEPKNETKIEAVPVSTQAKPANIKAKKNIFTLLCAVLIIAIVSSTALAAFNIATGVSTGSAASDNDDAENIYTKMVAKYNDVVSPAGIQQKLTRLYAQNKETVGWLYIPGTSINTPIVQHKDNDFYLTKNFYGSYTRYGCVYADYQCKRNTLSKNTVIYGHDMSCGTAFYDLNRYDDIEWYKKNPVIRYCTLNGNYTFLIYTAFLTTVDSKDDGGYMFNFIEPNMTDSNFAGFIEQVNQRALYTTGVDLKATDKIINLSTCNYTYTNYIGKKVDTRLVVIGRLLRSGESDDVNTSKAKENPNYRRPQVWYDYKGTSNPYSGSRSWKPITR
;
A
#
# COMPACT_ATOMS: atom_id res chain seq x y z
N MET A 1 4.46 -30.67 -13.85
CA MET A 1 4.69 -30.04 -12.53
C MET A 1 6.11 -29.48 -12.51
N SER A 2 6.31 -28.23 -12.12
CA SER A 2 7.64 -27.66 -11.83
C SER A 2 7.51 -26.78 -10.59
N LYS A 3 8.50 -26.82 -9.69
CA LYS A 3 8.47 -26.08 -8.42
C LYS A 3 9.00 -24.67 -8.66
N MET A 4 8.17 -23.65 -8.38
CA MET A 4 8.70 -22.30 -8.19
C MET A 4 9.58 -22.28 -6.93
N ALA A 5 10.82 -21.82 -7.07
CA ALA A 5 11.69 -21.58 -5.93
C ALA A 5 11.34 -20.24 -5.28
N GLU A 6 10.97 -20.27 -4.01
CA GLU A 6 10.67 -19.06 -3.22
C GLU A 6 11.97 -18.30 -2.93
N ASN A 7 12.23 -17.24 -3.69
CA ASN A 7 13.46 -16.44 -3.54
C ASN A 7 13.38 -15.56 -2.28
N LYS A 8 14.18 -15.87 -1.25
CA LYS A 8 14.10 -15.23 0.07
C LYS A 8 14.92 -13.94 0.23
N ASP A 9 15.71 -13.56 -0.77
CA ASP A 9 16.53 -12.34 -0.73
C ASP A 9 15.72 -11.07 -1.01
N LYS A 10 14.94 -10.62 -0.02
CA LYS A 10 14.39 -9.25 0.03
C LYS A 10 15.51 -8.22 0.24
N LYS A 11 16.36 -8.01 -0.76
CA LYS A 11 17.29 -6.88 -0.80
C LYS A 11 16.48 -5.57 -0.71
N LYS A 12 16.84 -4.68 0.22
CA LYS A 12 16.38 -3.29 0.22
C LYS A 12 16.94 -2.62 -1.04
N TYR A 13 16.14 -2.54 -2.10
CA TYR A 13 16.51 -1.79 -3.29
C TYR A 13 16.44 -0.30 -2.99
N ASN A 14 17.63 0.31 -2.83
CA ASN A 14 17.76 1.75 -2.64
C ASN A 14 17.11 2.46 -3.84
N THR A 15 16.04 3.20 -3.60
CA THR A 15 15.17 3.70 -4.66
C THR A 15 15.81 4.89 -5.36
N GLY A 16 15.75 4.94 -6.69
CA GLY A 16 16.47 5.91 -7.53
C GLY A 16 15.98 7.37 -7.46
N TYR A 17 15.38 7.78 -6.35
CA TYR A 17 15.06 9.16 -6.05
C TYR A 17 16.29 9.82 -5.40
N GLY A 18 16.57 11.08 -5.75
CA GLY A 18 17.73 11.80 -5.21
C GLY A 18 17.56 12.14 -3.72
N GLY A 19 18.13 11.29 -2.85
CA GLY A 19 18.21 11.51 -1.40
C GLY A 19 17.02 10.99 -0.60
N ASN A 20 17.24 10.80 0.71
CA ASN A 20 16.34 10.17 1.66
C ASN A 20 15.07 11.00 1.94
N ILE A 21 14.10 10.92 1.03
CA ILE A 21 12.76 11.51 1.13
C ILE A 21 11.69 10.49 1.56
N PHE A 22 11.98 9.18 1.51
CA PHE A 22 11.03 8.09 1.80
C PHE A 22 11.19 7.43 3.18
N ASP A 23 12.33 7.59 3.86
CA ASP A 23 12.56 6.97 5.19
C ASP A 23 11.72 7.60 6.31
N SER A 24 11.00 8.68 6.03
CA SER A 24 10.13 9.37 6.98
C SER A 24 8.72 9.53 6.42
N PHE A 25 7.98 8.42 6.32
CA PHE A 25 6.52 8.48 6.39
C PHE A 25 6.17 8.69 7.87
N PRO A 26 5.66 9.87 8.28
CA PRO A 26 5.13 10.02 9.63
C PRO A 26 3.85 9.17 9.71
N ASP A 27 3.86 8.23 10.63
CA ASP A 27 2.83 7.20 10.75
C ASP A 27 1.41 7.80 10.74
N PHE A 28 0.59 7.29 9.82
CA PHE A 28 -0.76 7.80 9.55
C PHE A 28 -1.65 7.65 10.78
N ASP A 29 -1.44 6.58 11.54
CA ASP A 29 -2.25 6.20 12.69
C ASP A 29 -1.78 6.98 13.95
N SER A 30 -0.47 7.21 14.10
CA SER A 30 0.09 8.04 15.19
C SER A 30 -0.52 9.45 15.27
N LEU A 31 -0.81 10.08 14.12
CA LEU A 31 -1.19 11.49 14.05
C LEU A 31 -2.66 11.77 14.39
N GLU A 32 -3.54 10.77 14.38
CA GLU A 32 -4.93 10.96 14.84
C GLU A 32 -5.01 11.16 16.37
N THR A 33 -4.02 10.66 17.12
CA THR A 33 -3.97 10.73 18.59
C THR A 33 -3.72 12.14 19.16
N VAL A 34 -3.18 13.07 18.36
CA VAL A 34 -2.62 14.35 18.84
C VAL A 34 -3.71 15.36 19.26
N THR A 35 -4.99 15.10 18.99
CA THR A 35 -6.10 16.05 19.27
C THR A 35 -7.06 15.64 20.39
N LYS A 36 -6.56 15.65 21.63
CA LYS A 36 -7.32 16.13 22.81
C LYS A 36 -6.38 16.35 24.00
N LYS A 37 -5.97 17.60 24.23
CA LYS A 37 -5.25 18.00 25.44
C LYS A 37 -6.22 17.99 26.63
N PRO A 38 -6.08 17.10 27.64
CA PRO A 38 -6.97 17.08 28.78
C PRO A 38 -6.74 18.32 29.67
N VAL A 39 -7.79 18.80 30.34
CA VAL A 39 -7.66 19.86 31.34
C VAL A 39 -6.96 19.30 32.58
N GLU A 40 -5.94 20.00 33.06
CA GLU A 40 -5.19 19.59 34.26
C GLU A 40 -6.08 19.49 35.50
N LYS A 41 -5.91 18.40 36.25
CA LYS A 41 -6.24 18.33 37.67
C LYS A 41 -5.05 17.72 38.42
N LYS A 42 -4.76 18.28 39.61
CA LYS A 42 -3.62 17.86 40.45
C LYS A 42 -3.73 16.38 40.85
N PRO A 43 -2.57 15.71 41.07
CA PRO A 43 -2.54 14.38 41.65
C PRO A 43 -2.90 14.41 43.14
N THR A 44 -3.28 13.24 43.66
CA THR A 44 -3.30 12.94 45.10
C THR A 44 -2.79 11.51 45.27
N ASP A 45 -1.74 11.32 46.07
CA ASP A 45 -1.19 10.00 46.38
C ASP A 45 -2.17 9.12 47.19
N THR A 46 -2.04 7.80 47.05
CA THR A 46 -1.98 6.86 48.18
C THR A 46 -1.40 5.52 47.70
N GLN A 47 -0.43 4.98 48.44
CA GLN A 47 0.18 3.65 48.23
C GLN A 47 -0.64 2.56 48.95
N THR A 48 -0.43 1.27 48.63
CA THR A 48 -0.06 0.18 49.59
C THR A 48 -0.03 -1.21 48.92
N LYS A 49 0.63 -2.18 49.57
CA LYS A 49 1.00 -3.54 49.12
C LYS A 49 -0.13 -4.62 49.23
N PRO A 50 0.09 -5.86 48.69
CA PRO A 50 -0.96 -6.86 48.45
C PRO A 50 -0.93 -8.12 49.37
N GLU A 51 -1.78 -9.11 49.04
CA GLU A 51 -1.79 -10.54 49.45
C GLU A 51 -2.29 -10.86 50.89
N PRO A 52 -2.69 -12.13 51.23
CA PRO A 52 -2.35 -13.42 50.57
C PRO A 52 -3.47 -14.50 50.38
N LYS A 53 -3.14 -15.46 49.49
CA LYS A 53 -3.34 -16.94 49.51
C LYS A 53 -4.56 -17.62 50.17
N ASN A 54 -5.01 -18.71 49.53
CA ASN A 54 -5.10 -20.01 50.21
C ASN A 54 -4.95 -21.23 49.25
N GLU A 55 -4.61 -22.41 49.77
CA GLU A 55 -4.33 -23.67 49.03
C GLU A 55 -5.24 -24.83 49.51
N THR A 56 -5.33 -25.93 48.72
CA THR A 56 -5.62 -27.38 49.05
C THR A 56 -6.58 -28.05 48.04
N LYS A 57 -6.55 -29.37 47.72
CA LYS A 57 -5.49 -30.43 47.74
C LYS A 57 -5.92 -31.62 46.82
N ILE A 58 -5.00 -32.60 46.63
CA ILE A 58 -5.08 -33.99 46.08
C ILE A 58 -6.47 -34.69 45.92
N GLU A 59 -6.67 -35.70 45.04
CA GLU A 59 -6.04 -37.05 45.10
C GLU A 59 -6.01 -37.84 43.76
N ALA A 60 -5.61 -39.13 43.77
CA ALA A 60 -5.05 -39.82 42.59
C ALA A 60 -5.25 -41.36 42.46
N VAL A 61 -5.41 -41.83 41.20
CA VAL A 61 -4.77 -43.01 40.52
C VAL A 61 -4.84 -44.42 41.15
N PRO A 62 -5.33 -45.45 40.39
CA PRO A 62 -4.48 -46.51 39.79
C PRO A 62 -4.78 -46.75 38.28
N VAL A 63 -3.92 -47.26 37.37
CA VAL A 63 -2.68 -48.10 37.33
C VAL A 63 -2.86 -49.63 37.34
N SER A 64 -2.54 -50.26 36.19
CA SER A 64 -2.05 -51.65 35.98
C SER A 64 -1.75 -51.83 34.47
N THR A 65 -0.51 -51.91 33.94
CA THR A 65 0.52 -52.99 33.93
C THR A 65 0.12 -54.28 33.18
N GLN A 66 1.02 -55.00 32.47
CA GLN A 66 2.46 -54.80 32.16
C GLN A 66 2.75 -55.09 30.64
N ALA A 67 3.85 -55.59 30.06
CA ALA A 67 5.08 -56.28 30.50
C ALA A 67 6.32 -55.95 29.60
N LYS A 68 7.24 -56.92 29.37
CA LYS A 68 8.55 -56.84 28.66
C LYS A 68 9.11 -58.29 28.48
N PRO A 69 10.41 -58.61 28.19
CA PRO A 69 11.65 -57.84 27.94
C PRO A 69 12.08 -57.98 26.44
N ALA A 70 13.34 -57.93 25.94
CA ALA A 70 14.74 -57.71 26.39
C ALA A 70 15.51 -57.10 25.18
N ASN A 71 16.83 -56.83 25.08
CA ASN A 71 18.07 -56.79 25.90
C ASN A 71 18.98 -55.71 25.20
N ILE A 72 20.32 -55.48 25.26
CA ILE A 72 21.56 -55.95 25.93
C ILE A 72 22.28 -54.68 26.51
N LYS A 73 23.42 -54.84 27.20
CA LYS A 73 24.31 -53.78 27.76
C LYS A 73 25.31 -53.25 26.68
N ALA A 74 26.08 -52.16 26.84
CA ALA A 74 26.41 -51.34 28.00
C ALA A 74 26.72 -49.86 27.63
N LYS A 75 26.74 -48.96 28.62
CA LYS A 75 27.28 -47.57 28.50
C LYS A 75 28.35 -47.29 29.56
N LYS A 76 29.52 -46.81 29.14
CA LYS A 76 30.46 -45.92 29.87
C LYS A 76 31.34 -45.21 28.82
N ASN A 77 32.05 -44.14 29.20
CA ASN A 77 32.98 -43.30 28.42
C ASN A 77 32.42 -42.10 27.60
N ILE A 78 31.20 -42.14 27.05
CA ILE A 78 30.70 -40.99 26.24
C ILE A 78 30.44 -39.72 27.07
N PHE A 79 29.90 -39.86 28.29
CA PHE A 79 29.50 -38.71 29.11
C PHE A 79 30.69 -37.88 29.59
N THR A 80 31.79 -38.54 29.97
CA THR A 80 33.03 -37.88 30.43
C THR A 80 33.65 -37.00 29.34
N LEU A 81 33.60 -37.46 28.08
CA LEU A 81 34.13 -36.71 26.94
C LEU A 81 33.31 -35.44 26.66
N LEU A 82 31.98 -35.53 26.75
CA LEU A 82 31.08 -34.39 26.61
C LEU A 82 31.29 -33.34 27.69
N CYS A 83 31.47 -33.74 28.95
CA CYS A 83 31.81 -32.82 30.04
C CYS A 83 33.16 -32.11 29.81
N ALA A 84 34.19 -32.83 29.35
CA ALA A 84 35.48 -32.23 29.04
C ALA A 84 35.40 -31.18 27.92
N VAL A 85 34.69 -31.50 26.82
CA VAL A 85 34.50 -30.56 25.70
C VAL A 85 33.70 -29.32 26.13
N LEU A 86 32.65 -29.49 26.94
CA LEU A 86 31.87 -28.36 27.49
C LEU A 86 32.72 -27.46 28.39
N ILE A 87 33.56 -28.01 29.27
CA ILE A 87 34.44 -27.21 30.14
C ILE A 87 35.46 -26.42 29.29
N ILE A 88 36.06 -27.03 28.27
CA ILE A 88 37.00 -26.33 27.36
C ILE A 88 36.31 -25.20 26.60
N ALA A 89 35.07 -25.40 26.13
CA ALA A 89 34.28 -24.37 25.44
C ALA A 89 33.86 -23.21 26.37
N ILE A 90 33.56 -23.50 27.64
CA ILE A 90 33.26 -22.47 28.64
C ILE A 90 34.52 -21.64 28.94
N VAL A 91 35.66 -22.30 29.20
CA VAL A 91 36.93 -21.60 29.49
C VAL A 91 37.37 -20.72 28.31
N SER A 92 37.27 -21.18 27.06
CA SER A 92 37.61 -20.35 25.90
C SER A 92 36.68 -19.15 25.71
N SER A 93 35.37 -19.30 25.98
CA SER A 93 34.43 -18.17 25.94
C SER A 93 34.72 -17.11 27.01
N THR A 94 35.10 -17.51 28.23
CA THR A 94 35.50 -16.57 29.29
C THR A 94 36.80 -15.84 28.98
N ALA A 95 37.78 -16.51 28.35
CA ALA A 95 39.02 -15.88 27.92
C ALA A 95 38.79 -14.81 26.83
N LEU A 96 37.92 -15.09 25.86
CA LEU A 96 37.59 -14.14 24.79
C LEU A 96 36.84 -12.90 25.32
N ALA A 97 35.93 -13.08 26.29
CA ALA A 97 35.25 -11.97 26.96
C ALA A 97 36.23 -11.06 27.72
N ALA A 98 37.17 -11.64 28.47
CA ALA A 98 38.21 -10.89 29.17
C ALA A 98 39.14 -10.13 28.20
N PHE A 99 39.50 -10.75 27.07
CA PHE A 99 40.35 -10.12 26.06
C PHE A 99 39.70 -8.89 25.41
N ASN A 100 38.41 -8.96 25.08
CA ASN A 100 37.67 -7.82 24.50
C ASN A 100 37.56 -6.64 25.47
N ILE A 101 37.38 -6.91 26.77
CA ILE A 101 37.36 -5.88 27.82
C ILE A 101 38.75 -5.24 27.99
N ALA A 102 39.82 -6.05 27.96
CA ALA A 102 41.20 -5.58 28.13
C ALA A 102 41.76 -4.79 26.92
N THR A 103 41.22 -4.98 25.72
CA THR A 103 41.74 -4.39 24.47
C THR A 103 40.93 -3.18 23.96
N GLY A 104 39.83 -2.81 24.62
CA GLY A 104 39.06 -1.61 24.31
C GLY A 104 38.32 -1.64 22.97
N VAL A 105 38.10 -2.83 22.38
CA VAL A 105 37.39 -2.99 21.11
C VAL A 105 35.88 -2.87 21.34
N SER A 106 35.36 -1.64 21.30
CA SER A 106 33.96 -1.32 21.50
C SER A 106 33.10 -1.70 20.29
N THR A 107 32.55 -2.92 20.30
CA THR A 107 31.36 -3.24 19.49
C THR A 107 30.21 -2.34 19.92
N GLY A 108 29.71 -1.50 19.01
CA GLY A 108 28.75 -0.44 19.34
C GLY A 108 27.49 -0.94 20.04
N SER A 109 27.29 -0.51 21.28
CA SER A 109 26.02 -0.69 22.01
C SER A 109 24.94 0.19 21.40
N ALA A 110 23.70 -0.30 21.40
CA ALA A 110 22.55 0.48 20.93
C ALA A 110 22.34 1.72 21.83
N ALA A 111 22.47 2.91 21.24
CA ALA A 111 21.99 4.15 21.81
C ALA A 111 20.47 4.30 21.58
N SER A 112 19.83 5.20 22.32
CA SER A 112 18.39 5.45 22.22
C SER A 112 18.06 6.44 21.09
N ASP A 113 17.57 5.92 19.96
CA ASP A 113 17.16 6.70 18.78
C ASP A 113 15.89 7.56 19.04
N ASN A 114 16.02 8.67 19.78
CA ASN A 114 14.98 9.69 19.94
C ASN A 114 15.48 11.12 19.63
N ASP A 115 16.71 11.48 20.02
CA ASP A 115 17.21 12.86 19.92
C ASP A 115 17.46 13.34 18.47
N ASP A 116 17.75 12.42 17.54
CA ASP A 116 18.09 12.80 16.15
C ASP A 116 16.88 13.26 15.32
N ALA A 117 15.67 12.77 15.62
CA ALA A 117 14.46 13.14 14.88
C ALA A 117 14.12 14.63 15.05
N GLU A 118 14.19 15.13 16.28
CA GLU A 118 13.91 16.53 16.62
C GLU A 118 15.00 17.49 16.11
N ASN A 119 16.25 17.01 16.11
CA ASN A 119 17.41 17.70 15.56
C ASN A 119 17.30 17.89 14.03
N ILE A 120 16.90 16.85 13.30
CA ILE A 120 16.64 16.90 11.86
C ILE A 120 15.45 17.81 11.54
N TYR A 121 14.33 17.69 12.27
CA TYR A 121 13.15 18.53 12.07
C TYR A 121 13.49 20.02 12.22
N THR A 122 14.17 20.40 13.30
CA THR A 122 14.58 21.78 13.58
C THR A 122 15.49 22.35 12.48
N LYS A 123 16.49 21.59 12.04
CA LYS A 123 17.37 21.99 10.92
C LYS A 123 16.64 22.09 9.58
N MET A 124 15.61 21.27 9.34
CA MET A 124 14.80 21.35 8.13
C MET A 124 13.85 22.55 8.13
N VAL A 125 13.20 22.87 9.26
CA VAL A 125 12.36 24.08 9.37
C VAL A 125 13.19 25.33 9.06
N ALA A 126 14.39 25.46 9.63
CA ALA A 126 15.30 26.57 9.35
C ALA A 126 15.70 26.68 7.86
N LYS A 127 15.83 25.55 7.14
CA LYS A 127 16.19 25.52 5.71
C LYS A 127 15.02 25.92 4.77
N TYR A 128 13.78 25.78 5.21
CA TYR A 128 12.59 25.98 4.38
C TYR A 128 11.64 27.07 4.93
N ASN A 129 12.12 27.88 5.88
CA ASN A 129 11.33 28.84 6.65
C ASN A 129 10.58 29.88 5.79
N ASP A 130 11.12 30.21 4.62
CA ASP A 130 10.53 31.17 3.67
C ASP A 130 9.36 30.59 2.83
N VAL A 131 9.05 29.29 2.98
CA VAL A 131 7.93 28.67 2.27
C VAL A 131 6.61 28.92 3.00
N VAL A 132 5.94 30.00 2.62
CA VAL A 132 4.52 30.22 2.93
C VAL A 132 3.72 29.00 2.44
N SER A 133 3.20 28.23 3.40
CA SER A 133 2.44 27.01 3.15
C SER A 133 0.93 27.29 3.15
N PRO A 134 0.11 26.55 2.38
CA PRO A 134 -1.34 26.72 2.37
C PRO A 134 -1.99 26.60 3.75
N ALA A 135 -3.00 27.42 4.01
CA ALA A 135 -3.76 27.37 5.26
C ALA A 135 -4.36 25.98 5.50
N GLY A 136 -4.15 25.44 6.71
CA GLY A 136 -4.63 24.11 7.10
C GLY A 136 -3.87 22.93 6.47
N ILE A 137 -2.67 23.14 5.93
CA ILE A 137 -1.81 22.03 5.48
C ILE A 137 -1.52 21.05 6.63
N GLN A 138 -1.62 19.75 6.36
CA GLN A 138 -1.24 18.71 7.31
C GLN A 138 0.28 18.73 7.52
N GLN A 139 0.73 18.72 8.78
CA GLN A 139 2.15 18.78 9.16
C GLN A 139 3.00 17.71 8.46
N LYS A 140 2.43 16.51 8.20
CA LYS A 140 3.08 15.44 7.44
C LYS A 140 3.47 15.78 6.00
N LEU A 141 2.86 16.81 5.39
CA LEU A 141 3.08 17.20 4.00
C LEU A 141 3.91 18.50 3.84
N THR A 142 4.22 19.22 4.93
CA THR A 142 4.92 20.52 4.84
C THR A 142 6.33 20.39 4.25
N ARG A 143 7.11 19.38 4.67
CA ARG A 143 8.44 19.09 4.11
C ARG A 143 8.39 18.81 2.60
N LEU A 144 7.39 18.05 2.16
CA LEU A 144 7.20 17.72 0.74
C LEU A 144 6.78 18.96 -0.05
N TYR A 145 5.82 19.72 0.47
CA TYR A 145 5.35 20.97 -0.14
C TYR A 145 6.46 22.04 -0.24
N ALA A 146 7.35 22.10 0.76
CA ALA A 146 8.51 22.97 0.75
C ALA A 146 9.58 22.58 -0.29
N GLN A 147 9.68 21.29 -0.62
CA GLN A 147 10.56 20.78 -1.66
C GLN A 147 9.95 20.88 -3.06
N ASN A 148 8.63 20.69 -3.18
CA ASN A 148 7.86 20.96 -4.39
C ASN A 148 6.44 21.44 -4.03
N LYS A 149 6.16 22.72 -4.34
CA LYS A 149 4.86 23.38 -4.12
C LYS A 149 3.71 22.82 -4.95
N GLU A 150 4.01 21.95 -5.91
CA GLU A 150 3.01 21.21 -6.68
C GLU A 150 2.57 19.90 -6.02
N THR A 151 3.15 19.54 -4.86
CA THR A 151 2.60 18.50 -3.97
C THR A 151 1.14 18.83 -3.63
N VAL A 152 0.25 17.85 -3.79
CA VAL A 152 -1.17 17.96 -3.41
C VAL A 152 -1.60 16.91 -2.39
N GLY A 153 -0.81 15.85 -2.21
CA GLY A 153 -1.20 14.76 -1.33
C GLY A 153 -0.19 13.63 -1.22
N TRP A 154 -0.65 12.53 -0.66
CA TRP A 154 0.08 11.26 -0.54
C TRP A 154 -0.88 10.09 -0.73
N LEU A 155 -0.43 9.04 -1.43
CA LEU A 155 -1.19 7.83 -1.69
C LEU A 155 -0.48 6.63 -1.08
N TYR A 156 -1.23 5.83 -0.32
CA TYR A 156 -0.76 4.62 0.32
C TYR A 156 -1.77 3.49 0.15
N ILE A 157 -1.30 2.32 -0.28
CA ILE A 157 -2.11 1.10 -0.37
C ILE A 157 -1.42 0.02 0.48
N PRO A 158 -1.97 -0.32 1.66
CA PRO A 158 -1.42 -1.35 2.53
C PRO A 158 -1.15 -2.67 1.79
N GLY A 159 0.00 -3.30 2.09
CA GLY A 159 0.43 -4.56 1.49
C GLY A 159 1.14 -4.46 0.12
N THR A 160 1.24 -3.25 -0.46
CA THR A 160 1.84 -3.00 -1.79
C THR A 160 3.08 -2.08 -1.72
N SER A 161 3.79 -1.91 -2.84
CA SER A 161 4.84 -0.88 -2.99
C SER A 161 4.33 0.56 -3.12
N ILE A 162 3.01 0.77 -3.23
CA ILE A 162 2.41 2.09 -3.46
C ILE A 162 2.34 2.84 -2.12
N ASN A 163 3.39 3.62 -1.86
CA ASN A 163 3.52 4.54 -0.73
C ASN A 163 4.30 5.79 -1.19
N THR A 164 3.61 6.78 -1.74
CA THR A 164 4.22 7.82 -2.59
C THR A 164 3.57 9.20 -2.43
N PRO A 165 4.34 10.30 -2.55
CA PRO A 165 3.76 11.64 -2.70
C PRO A 165 2.99 11.73 -4.02
N ILE A 166 1.97 12.59 -4.04
CA ILE A 166 1.18 12.95 -5.22
C ILE A 166 1.41 14.43 -5.54
N VAL A 167 1.83 14.69 -6.77
CA VAL A 167 2.01 16.03 -7.35
C VAL A 167 0.93 16.34 -8.38
N GLN A 168 0.73 17.60 -8.74
CA GLN A 168 -0.24 18.01 -9.76
C GLN A 168 0.23 19.30 -10.44
N HIS A 169 0.52 19.21 -11.74
CA HIS A 169 0.88 20.35 -12.59
C HIS A 169 -0.38 21.02 -13.17
N LYS A 170 -0.20 21.99 -14.09
CA LYS A 170 -1.26 22.62 -14.89
C LYS A 170 -1.77 21.75 -16.06
N ASP A 171 -1.11 20.64 -16.33
CA ASP A 171 -1.35 19.68 -17.42
C ASP A 171 -1.02 18.25 -16.95
N ASN A 172 -1.34 17.25 -17.77
CA ASN A 172 -1.10 15.84 -17.48
C ASN A 172 0.20 15.29 -18.08
N ASP A 173 1.00 16.12 -18.76
CA ASP A 173 2.17 15.68 -19.53
C ASP A 173 3.49 15.91 -18.77
N PHE A 174 3.57 16.94 -17.93
CA PHE A 174 4.79 17.29 -17.20
C PHE A 174 5.27 16.11 -16.32
N TYR A 175 4.47 15.65 -15.36
CA TYR A 175 4.87 14.58 -14.45
C TYR A 175 4.91 13.17 -15.07
N LEU A 176 4.51 13.03 -16.33
CA LEU A 176 4.75 11.80 -17.11
C LEU A 176 6.26 11.56 -17.33
N THR A 177 7.07 12.62 -17.46
CA THR A 177 8.53 12.50 -17.73
C THR A 177 9.43 13.33 -16.82
N LYS A 178 8.88 13.82 -15.70
CA LYS A 178 9.59 14.63 -14.71
C LYS A 178 9.51 13.99 -13.32
N ASN A 179 10.60 14.09 -12.57
CA ASN A 179 10.66 13.64 -11.18
C ASN A 179 10.08 14.70 -10.23
N PHE A 180 10.07 14.40 -8.94
CA PHE A 180 9.55 15.29 -7.89
C PHE A 180 10.24 16.67 -7.83
N TYR A 181 11.42 16.81 -8.43
CA TYR A 181 12.20 18.06 -8.51
C TYR A 181 12.19 18.70 -9.92
N GLY A 182 11.25 18.30 -10.80
CA GLY A 182 11.13 18.86 -12.15
C GLY A 182 12.25 18.47 -13.14
N SER A 183 13.14 17.55 -12.75
CA SER A 183 14.20 17.04 -13.63
C SER A 183 13.70 15.87 -14.49
N TYR A 184 14.25 15.70 -15.69
CA TYR A 184 13.82 14.62 -16.59
C TYR A 184 14.07 13.22 -16.02
N THR A 185 13.11 12.33 -16.23
CA THR A 185 13.23 10.90 -15.92
C THR A 185 12.22 10.09 -16.75
N ARG A 186 12.59 8.87 -17.15
CA ARG A 186 11.63 7.91 -17.75
C ARG A 186 10.65 7.31 -16.74
N TYR A 187 10.87 7.50 -15.44
CA TYR A 187 10.06 6.93 -14.37
C TYR A 187 8.89 7.84 -13.94
N GLY A 188 8.88 9.10 -14.41
CA GLY A 188 7.89 10.12 -14.04
C GLY A 188 7.74 10.35 -12.53
N CYS A 189 6.54 10.76 -12.15
CA CYS A 189 5.99 10.72 -10.79
C CYS A 189 4.65 9.95 -10.79
N VAL A 190 4.06 9.78 -9.61
CA VAL A 190 2.61 9.56 -9.49
C VAL A 190 1.95 10.93 -9.30
N TYR A 191 0.92 11.24 -10.07
CA TYR A 191 0.37 12.59 -10.17
C TYR A 191 -1.15 12.61 -10.35
N ALA A 192 -1.82 13.63 -9.80
CA ALA A 192 -3.24 13.84 -9.99
C ALA A 192 -3.53 14.55 -11.32
N ASP A 193 -4.72 14.32 -11.89
CA ASP A 193 -5.18 15.01 -13.09
C ASP A 193 -5.30 16.53 -12.89
N TYR A 194 -4.88 17.35 -13.85
CA TYR A 194 -4.86 18.81 -13.71
C TYR A 194 -6.23 19.45 -13.40
N GLN A 195 -7.35 18.78 -13.73
CA GLN A 195 -8.72 19.24 -13.42
C GLN A 195 -9.26 18.71 -12.08
N CYS A 196 -8.48 17.91 -11.35
CA CYS A 196 -8.81 17.54 -9.97
C CYS A 196 -8.62 18.72 -9.01
N LYS A 197 -9.44 18.77 -7.96
CA LYS A 197 -9.31 19.77 -6.89
C LYS A 197 -8.06 19.48 -6.06
N ARG A 198 -7.19 20.49 -5.88
CA ARG A 198 -5.91 20.33 -5.14
C ARG A 198 -6.08 19.94 -3.67
N ASN A 199 -7.00 20.63 -2.96
CA ASN A 199 -7.08 20.56 -1.49
C ASN A 199 -8.27 19.72 -0.98
N THR A 200 -9.20 19.34 -1.85
CA THR A 200 -10.42 18.57 -1.53
C THR A 200 -10.70 17.54 -2.63
N LEU A 201 -11.55 16.55 -2.38
CA LEU A 201 -11.86 15.53 -3.40
C LEU A 201 -12.76 16.07 -4.53
N SER A 202 -12.39 15.76 -5.78
CA SER A 202 -13.27 15.83 -6.95
C SER A 202 -14.33 14.73 -6.90
N LYS A 203 -15.31 14.74 -7.83
CA LYS A 203 -16.30 13.66 -7.94
C LYS A 203 -15.60 12.34 -8.25
N ASN A 204 -14.67 12.41 -9.19
CA ASN A 204 -13.74 11.38 -9.59
C ASN A 204 -12.32 11.94 -9.38
N THR A 205 -11.59 11.46 -8.38
CA THR A 205 -10.23 11.92 -8.07
C THR A 205 -9.24 11.03 -8.82
N VAL A 206 -8.83 11.48 -10.00
CA VAL A 206 -8.01 10.71 -10.95
C VAL A 206 -6.53 10.91 -10.65
N ILE A 207 -5.80 9.80 -10.54
CA ILE A 207 -4.36 9.76 -10.29
C ILE A 207 -3.72 8.80 -11.30
N TYR A 208 -2.66 9.27 -11.95
CA TYR A 208 -1.86 8.56 -12.93
C TYR A 208 -0.52 8.13 -12.34
N GLY A 209 0.00 7.00 -12.80
CA GLY A 209 1.36 6.56 -12.49
C GLY A 209 1.81 5.46 -13.46
N HIS A 210 3.12 5.42 -13.75
CA HIS A 210 3.68 4.41 -14.66
C HIS A 210 3.70 3.02 -14.03
N ASP A 211 3.45 2.00 -14.86
CA ASP A 211 3.87 0.63 -14.57
C ASP A 211 5.35 0.49 -14.94
N MET A 212 6.20 0.52 -13.92
CA MET A 212 7.65 0.38 -14.09
C MET A 212 8.10 -0.94 -13.48
N SER A 213 8.64 -1.84 -14.31
CA SER A 213 9.12 -3.18 -13.94
C SER A 213 10.25 -3.23 -12.90
N CYS A 214 10.73 -2.07 -12.42
CA CYS A 214 11.59 -1.92 -11.25
C CYS A 214 10.84 -1.75 -9.91
N GLY A 215 9.51 -1.94 -9.88
CA GLY A 215 8.70 -1.97 -8.65
C GLY A 215 8.20 -0.62 -8.14
N THR A 216 8.48 0.46 -8.87
CA THR A 216 8.16 1.85 -8.49
C THR A 216 6.85 2.36 -9.12
N ALA A 217 6.38 3.52 -8.64
CA ALA A 217 5.14 4.16 -9.08
C ALA A 217 3.92 3.21 -8.95
N PHE A 218 3.30 2.78 -10.06
CA PHE A 218 2.08 1.96 -10.08
C PHE A 218 2.32 0.51 -10.52
N TYR A 219 3.53 -0.02 -10.37
CA TYR A 219 3.84 -1.43 -10.64
C TYR A 219 2.88 -2.42 -9.96
N ASP A 220 2.72 -2.32 -8.64
CA ASP A 220 1.79 -3.18 -7.88
C ASP A 220 0.30 -2.87 -8.15
N LEU A 221 -0.02 -1.79 -8.90
CA LEU A 221 -1.38 -1.49 -9.32
C LEU A 221 -1.84 -2.43 -10.44
N ASN A 222 -0.94 -2.79 -11.37
CA ASN A 222 -1.29 -3.68 -12.49
C ASN A 222 -1.71 -5.08 -12.03
N ARG A 223 -1.34 -5.46 -10.80
CA ARG A 223 -1.68 -6.75 -10.16
C ARG A 223 -3.13 -6.82 -9.66
N TYR A 224 -3.88 -5.72 -9.70
CA TYR A 224 -5.33 -5.74 -9.50
C TYR A 224 -6.09 -6.29 -10.72
N ASP A 225 -5.41 -6.95 -11.67
CA ASP A 225 -6.04 -7.90 -12.58
C ASP A 225 -6.33 -9.27 -11.92
N ASP A 226 -5.71 -9.56 -10.76
CA ASP A 226 -5.96 -10.73 -9.91
C ASP A 226 -6.88 -10.41 -8.71
N ILE A 227 -8.02 -11.10 -8.60
CA ILE A 227 -8.93 -10.95 -7.46
C ILE A 227 -8.28 -11.35 -6.11
N GLU A 228 -7.33 -12.28 -6.12
CA GLU A 228 -6.59 -12.71 -4.93
C GLU A 228 -5.54 -11.68 -4.50
N TRP A 229 -5.15 -10.75 -5.37
CA TRP A 229 -4.40 -9.55 -4.99
C TRP A 229 -5.31 -8.51 -4.35
N TYR A 230 -6.48 -8.25 -4.94
CA TYR A 230 -7.50 -7.38 -4.32
C TYR A 230 -7.89 -7.86 -2.91
N LYS A 231 -8.14 -9.15 -2.72
CA LYS A 231 -8.57 -9.73 -1.42
C LYS A 231 -7.59 -9.49 -0.27
N LYS A 232 -6.31 -9.23 -0.58
CA LYS A 232 -5.23 -8.94 0.38
C LYS A 232 -5.00 -7.44 0.57
N ASN A 233 -5.36 -6.63 -0.42
CA ASN A 233 -5.11 -5.19 -0.46
C ASN A 233 -6.42 -4.40 -0.81
N PRO A 234 -7.53 -4.54 -0.06
CA PRO A 234 -8.86 -4.06 -0.49
C PRO A 234 -9.13 -2.56 -0.23
N VAL A 235 -8.19 -1.84 0.38
CA VAL A 235 -8.34 -0.46 0.86
C VAL A 235 -7.24 0.44 0.31
N ILE A 236 -7.61 1.65 -0.09
CA ILE A 236 -6.70 2.73 -0.49
C ILE A 236 -6.77 3.85 0.56
N ARG A 237 -5.63 4.28 1.09
CA ARG A 237 -5.50 5.50 1.92
C ARG A 237 -4.96 6.62 1.04
N TYR A 238 -5.64 7.77 1.02
CA TYR A 238 -5.19 8.96 0.31
C TYR A 238 -5.38 10.18 1.20
N CYS A 239 -4.44 11.11 1.19
CA CYS A 239 -4.63 12.40 1.84
C CYS A 239 -4.33 13.55 0.89
N THR A 240 -5.17 14.59 0.89
CA THR A 240 -4.82 15.89 0.30
C THR A 240 -3.99 16.70 1.28
N LEU A 241 -3.54 17.89 0.85
CA LEU A 241 -2.93 18.89 1.74
C LEU A 241 -3.74 19.12 3.03
N ASN A 242 -5.07 18.99 3.01
CA ASN A 242 -5.96 19.42 4.09
C ASN A 242 -6.83 18.31 4.72
N GLY A 243 -6.77 17.05 4.24
CA GLY A 243 -7.66 16.00 4.76
C GLY A 243 -7.19 14.58 4.45
N ASN A 244 -7.62 13.62 5.28
CA ASN A 244 -7.36 12.19 5.15
C ASN A 244 -8.62 11.46 4.67
N TYR A 245 -8.45 10.48 3.79
CA TYR A 245 -9.54 9.78 3.13
C TYR A 245 -9.21 8.29 2.96
N THR A 246 -10.14 7.44 3.37
CA THR A 246 -10.11 6.00 3.11
C THR A 246 -11.06 5.70 1.94
N PHE A 247 -10.63 4.86 1.00
CA PHE A 247 -11.46 4.38 -0.10
C PHE A 247 -11.48 2.85 -0.10
N LEU A 248 -12.67 2.27 -0.23
CA LEU A 248 -12.87 0.83 -0.36
C LEU A 248 -12.88 0.48 -1.85
N ILE A 249 -12.07 -0.48 -2.28
CA ILE A 249 -11.94 -0.81 -3.71
C ILE A 249 -13.28 -1.39 -4.22
N TYR A 250 -13.85 -0.71 -5.21
CA TYR A 250 -15.10 -1.07 -5.85
C TYR A 250 -14.90 -2.17 -6.90
N THR A 251 -13.93 -1.97 -7.80
CA THR A 251 -13.50 -2.92 -8.84
C THR A 251 -12.18 -2.46 -9.46
N ALA A 252 -11.52 -3.36 -10.19
CA ALA A 252 -10.58 -3.00 -11.25
C ALA A 252 -11.19 -3.29 -12.64
N PHE A 253 -10.76 -2.57 -13.67
CA PHE A 253 -11.17 -2.81 -15.06
C PHE A 253 -10.08 -2.47 -16.07
N LEU A 254 -10.22 -3.00 -17.30
CA LEU A 254 -9.36 -2.69 -18.44
C LEU A 254 -10.12 -1.85 -19.49
N THR A 255 -9.46 -0.86 -20.07
CA THR A 255 -10.02 -0.01 -21.15
C THR A 255 -8.96 0.42 -22.17
N THR A 256 -9.33 0.65 -23.42
CA THR A 256 -8.44 1.24 -24.45
C THR A 256 -8.28 2.75 -24.27
N VAL A 257 -7.18 3.30 -24.81
CA VAL A 257 -6.94 4.75 -24.93
C VAL A 257 -7.18 5.30 -26.34
N ASP A 258 -7.55 4.43 -27.29
CA ASP A 258 -7.90 4.80 -28.65
C ASP A 258 -9.27 4.19 -28.98
N SER A 259 -10.10 4.94 -29.70
CA SER A 259 -11.45 4.52 -30.07
C SER A 259 -11.48 3.44 -31.14
N LYS A 260 -10.45 3.35 -32.01
CA LYS A 260 -10.37 2.33 -33.05
C LYS A 260 -10.32 0.91 -32.47
N ASP A 261 -9.77 0.76 -31.26
CA ASP A 261 -9.53 -0.52 -30.61
C ASP A 261 -10.78 -1.04 -29.83
N ASP A 262 -11.76 -0.18 -29.51
CA ASP A 262 -13.09 -0.57 -28.97
C ASP A 262 -14.23 -0.09 -29.89
N GLY A 263 -14.12 -0.38 -31.20
CA GLY A 263 -15.23 -0.31 -32.15
C GLY A 263 -15.71 1.11 -32.51
N GLY A 264 -14.82 2.10 -32.47
CA GLY A 264 -15.15 3.51 -32.62
C GLY A 264 -15.54 4.21 -31.31
N TYR A 265 -15.61 3.48 -30.20
CA TYR A 265 -15.88 4.04 -28.88
C TYR A 265 -14.62 4.13 -28.01
N MET A 266 -14.50 5.21 -27.24
CA MET A 266 -13.56 5.33 -26.13
C MET A 266 -14.32 5.79 -24.89
N PHE A 267 -14.19 5.01 -23.82
CA PHE A 267 -14.75 5.32 -22.50
C PHE A 267 -13.87 6.36 -21.81
N ASN A 268 -14.36 7.61 -21.67
CA ASN A 268 -13.63 8.66 -20.97
C ASN A 268 -13.76 8.51 -19.44
N PHE A 269 -13.03 7.55 -18.88
CA PHE A 269 -13.07 7.24 -17.45
C PHE A 269 -12.38 8.30 -16.56
N ILE A 270 -11.74 9.32 -17.15
CA ILE A 270 -10.88 10.28 -16.44
C ILE A 270 -11.55 11.64 -16.14
N GLU A 271 -12.83 11.84 -16.48
CA GLU A 271 -13.54 13.09 -16.17
C GLU A 271 -13.67 13.33 -14.64
N PRO A 272 -13.06 14.38 -14.05
CA PRO A 272 -13.08 14.56 -12.59
C PRO A 272 -14.38 15.13 -12.01
N ASN A 273 -15.18 15.84 -12.82
CA ASN A 273 -16.23 16.76 -12.37
C ASN A 273 -17.65 16.39 -12.87
N MET A 274 -17.89 15.10 -13.15
CA MET A 274 -19.20 14.54 -13.56
C MET A 274 -20.36 14.99 -12.65
N THR A 275 -21.52 15.26 -13.26
CA THR A 275 -22.79 15.38 -12.52
C THR A 275 -23.27 14.02 -11.99
N ASP A 276 -24.04 13.98 -10.91
CA ASP A 276 -24.58 12.73 -10.34
C ASP A 276 -25.43 11.93 -11.34
N SER A 277 -26.22 12.61 -12.19
CA SER A 277 -26.99 12.00 -13.28
C SER A 277 -26.07 11.34 -14.32
N ASN A 278 -25.01 12.04 -14.72
CA ASN A 278 -24.02 11.52 -15.65
C ASN A 278 -23.18 10.38 -15.03
N PHE A 279 -22.90 10.43 -13.74
CA PHE A 279 -22.13 9.43 -13.00
C PHE A 279 -22.83 8.07 -12.93
N ALA A 280 -24.17 8.02 -12.97
CA ALA A 280 -24.89 6.75 -13.08
C ALA A 280 -24.52 5.97 -14.36
N GLY A 281 -24.35 6.66 -15.49
CA GLY A 281 -23.90 6.04 -16.75
C GLY A 281 -22.40 5.68 -16.77
N PHE A 282 -21.57 6.40 -16.02
CA PHE A 282 -20.18 5.99 -15.77
C PHE A 282 -20.13 4.66 -15.01
N ILE A 283 -20.96 4.50 -13.98
CA ILE A 283 -21.09 3.24 -13.21
C ILE A 283 -21.55 2.09 -14.14
N GLU A 284 -22.46 2.33 -15.09
CA GLU A 284 -22.85 1.33 -16.11
C GLU A 284 -21.62 0.87 -16.95
N GLN A 285 -20.78 1.78 -17.43
CA GLN A 285 -19.59 1.44 -18.22
C GLN A 285 -18.49 0.74 -17.42
N VAL A 286 -18.30 1.14 -16.15
CA VAL A 286 -17.38 0.46 -15.22
C VAL A 286 -17.86 -0.96 -14.97
N ASN A 287 -19.14 -1.16 -14.68
CA ASN A 287 -19.70 -2.49 -14.38
C ASN A 287 -19.70 -3.43 -15.58
N GLN A 288 -19.80 -2.90 -16.81
CA GLN A 288 -19.57 -3.71 -18.01
C GLN A 288 -18.12 -4.22 -18.09
N ARG A 289 -17.11 -3.41 -17.72
CA ARG A 289 -15.67 -3.72 -17.87
C ARG A 289 -15.01 -4.32 -16.62
N ALA A 290 -15.70 -4.30 -15.48
CA ALA A 290 -15.24 -4.79 -14.18
C ALA A 290 -14.74 -6.24 -14.27
N LEU A 291 -13.46 -6.48 -13.93
CA LEU A 291 -12.85 -7.81 -13.93
C LEU A 291 -13.47 -8.71 -12.85
N TYR A 292 -13.78 -8.12 -11.69
CA TYR A 292 -14.44 -8.78 -10.57
C TYR A 292 -15.39 -7.84 -9.84
N THR A 293 -16.33 -8.40 -9.09
CA THR A 293 -17.12 -7.68 -8.10
C THR A 293 -16.52 -7.88 -6.71
N THR A 294 -16.65 -6.88 -5.83
CA THR A 294 -16.00 -6.86 -4.50
C THR A 294 -16.97 -7.05 -3.33
N GLY A 295 -18.25 -6.72 -3.53
CA GLY A 295 -19.26 -6.58 -2.48
C GLY A 295 -19.37 -5.15 -1.93
N VAL A 296 -18.52 -4.22 -2.38
CA VAL A 296 -18.67 -2.77 -2.17
C VAL A 296 -19.70 -2.23 -3.18
N ASP A 297 -20.61 -1.36 -2.75
CA ASP A 297 -21.57 -0.68 -3.63
C ASP A 297 -21.03 0.67 -4.12
N LEU A 298 -21.62 1.24 -5.18
CA LEU A 298 -21.32 2.59 -5.65
C LEU A 298 -22.61 3.29 -6.10
N LYS A 299 -22.87 4.49 -5.57
CA LYS A 299 -24.10 5.27 -5.80
C LYS A 299 -23.79 6.56 -6.55
N ALA A 300 -24.80 7.08 -7.25
CA ALA A 300 -24.74 8.31 -8.03
C ALA A 300 -24.25 9.54 -7.23
N THR A 301 -24.41 9.55 -5.91
CA THR A 301 -24.01 10.66 -5.00
C THR A 301 -22.60 10.53 -4.41
N ASP A 302 -21.96 9.36 -4.46
CA ASP A 302 -20.63 9.13 -3.85
C ASP A 302 -19.51 9.94 -4.53
N LYS A 303 -18.30 9.86 -3.97
CA LYS A 303 -17.03 10.24 -4.64
C LYS A 303 -16.13 9.01 -4.77
N ILE A 304 -15.29 9.01 -5.80
CA ILE A 304 -14.32 7.94 -6.06
C ILE A 304 -12.89 8.46 -6.15
N ILE A 305 -11.94 7.57 -5.88
CA ILE A 305 -10.54 7.66 -6.34
C ILE A 305 -10.37 6.69 -7.52
N ASN A 306 -9.55 7.07 -8.48
CA ASN A 306 -9.43 6.42 -9.77
C ASN A 306 -7.95 6.37 -10.15
N LEU A 307 -7.34 5.20 -9.93
CA LEU A 307 -5.91 4.98 -10.10
C LEU A 307 -5.69 4.34 -11.47
N SER A 308 -4.91 4.98 -12.34
CA SER A 308 -4.76 4.62 -13.75
C SER A 308 -3.30 4.35 -14.11
N THR A 309 -3.03 3.19 -14.70
CA THR A 309 -1.68 2.82 -15.18
C THR A 309 -1.72 2.12 -16.54
N CYS A 310 -0.59 2.16 -17.27
CA CYS A 310 -0.42 1.49 -18.56
C CYS A 310 -0.62 -0.02 -18.43
N ASN A 311 -1.35 -0.63 -19.36
CA ASN A 311 -1.51 -2.08 -19.45
C ASN A 311 -1.43 -2.52 -20.91
N TYR A 312 -0.88 -3.71 -21.15
CA TYR A 312 -0.68 -4.26 -22.50
C TYR A 312 -1.20 -5.71 -22.60
N THR A 313 -2.29 -6.03 -21.91
CA THR A 313 -2.93 -7.36 -21.95
C THR A 313 -3.32 -7.74 -23.38
N TYR A 314 -4.02 -6.86 -24.10
CA TYR A 314 -4.58 -7.20 -25.40
C TYR A 314 -3.61 -7.06 -26.58
N THR A 315 -3.92 -7.81 -27.63
CA THR A 315 -3.16 -7.92 -28.88
C THR A 315 -4.17 -7.84 -30.02
N ASN A 316 -3.84 -7.13 -31.10
CA ASN A 316 -4.71 -7.00 -32.27
C ASN A 316 -4.48 -8.11 -33.31
N TYR A 317 -5.28 -8.10 -34.39
CA TYR A 317 -5.25 -9.12 -35.44
C TYR A 317 -3.91 -9.26 -36.19
N ILE A 318 -3.03 -8.25 -36.14
CA ILE A 318 -1.65 -8.31 -36.69
C ILE A 318 -0.59 -8.66 -35.63
N GLY A 319 -0.99 -9.14 -34.44
CA GLY A 319 -0.08 -9.55 -33.38
C GLY A 319 0.56 -8.41 -32.58
N LYS A 320 0.18 -7.14 -32.82
CA LYS A 320 0.71 -5.98 -32.10
C LYS A 320 -0.05 -5.76 -30.79
N LYS A 321 0.68 -5.39 -29.72
CA LYS A 321 0.07 -4.97 -28.45
C LYS A 321 -0.74 -3.68 -28.59
N VAL A 322 -1.88 -3.66 -27.90
CA VAL A 322 -2.81 -2.53 -27.82
C VAL A 322 -2.49 -1.72 -26.56
N ASP A 323 -2.49 -0.39 -26.65
CA ASP A 323 -2.36 0.47 -25.46
C ASP A 323 -3.70 0.47 -24.70
N THR A 324 -3.64 -0.01 -23.46
CA THR A 324 -4.78 -0.02 -22.56
C THR A 324 -4.39 0.56 -21.21
N ARG A 325 -5.40 0.83 -20.38
CA ARG A 325 -5.22 1.20 -18.99
C ARG A 325 -5.84 0.13 -18.12
N LEU A 326 -5.11 -0.28 -17.09
CA LEU A 326 -5.71 -0.88 -15.92
C LEU A 326 -6.10 0.25 -14.97
N VAL A 327 -7.35 0.18 -14.50
CA VAL A 327 -7.97 1.23 -13.71
C VAL A 327 -8.55 0.60 -12.45
N VAL A 328 -8.11 1.07 -11.28
CA VAL A 328 -8.66 0.66 -9.98
C VAL A 328 -9.54 1.79 -9.44
N ILE A 329 -10.81 1.50 -9.19
CA ILE A 329 -11.77 2.44 -8.62
C ILE A 329 -11.96 2.12 -7.15
N GLY A 330 -11.74 3.11 -6.28
CA GLY A 330 -12.14 3.05 -4.87
C GLY A 330 -13.29 4.01 -4.59
N ARG A 331 -14.32 3.56 -3.86
CA ARG A 331 -15.37 4.45 -3.32
C ARG A 331 -14.91 5.03 -1.99
N LEU A 332 -15.11 6.34 -1.79
CA LEU A 332 -14.89 7.00 -0.51
C LEU A 332 -15.69 6.31 0.62
N LEU A 333 -15.03 6.00 1.73
CA LEU A 333 -15.64 5.46 2.94
C LEU A 333 -16.71 6.44 3.45
N ARG A 334 -17.90 5.92 3.76
CA ARG A 334 -19.04 6.74 4.24
C ARG A 334 -18.98 6.92 5.75
N SER A 335 -19.60 7.97 6.27
CA SER A 335 -19.71 8.17 7.72
C SER A 335 -20.45 6.99 8.38
N GLY A 336 -19.87 6.41 9.42
CA GLY A 336 -20.40 5.21 10.10
C GLY A 336 -20.12 3.88 9.38
N GLU A 337 -19.37 3.88 8.27
CA GLU A 337 -18.92 2.67 7.59
C GLU A 337 -17.53 2.24 8.12
N SER A 338 -17.27 0.93 8.17
CA SER A 338 -15.96 0.37 8.53
C SER A 338 -15.10 0.13 7.29
N ASP A 339 -13.78 0.25 7.45
CA ASP A 339 -12.77 -0.11 6.46
C ASP A 339 -12.33 -1.59 6.52
N ASP A 340 -12.90 -2.40 7.41
CA ASP A 340 -12.82 -3.87 7.35
C ASP A 340 -13.69 -4.41 6.19
N VAL A 341 -13.08 -4.49 5.00
CA VAL A 341 -13.76 -4.97 3.79
C VAL A 341 -13.92 -6.49 3.87
N ASN A 342 -15.16 -6.96 3.98
CA ASN A 342 -15.47 -8.39 3.82
C ASN A 342 -15.22 -8.87 2.38
N THR A 343 -13.97 -9.27 2.10
CA THR A 343 -13.50 -9.71 0.78
C THR A 343 -14.01 -11.10 0.37
N SER A 344 -14.66 -11.86 1.26
CA SER A 344 -15.32 -13.14 0.92
C SER A 344 -16.53 -12.96 -0.01
N LYS A 345 -17.05 -11.74 -0.13
CA LYS A 345 -18.10 -11.38 -1.09
C LYS A 345 -17.61 -11.31 -2.54
N ALA A 346 -16.30 -11.26 -2.76
CA ALA A 346 -15.71 -10.94 -4.05
C ALA A 346 -15.76 -12.11 -5.04
N LYS A 347 -16.13 -11.82 -6.30
CA LYS A 347 -16.35 -12.81 -7.36
C LYS A 347 -15.84 -12.31 -8.71
N GLU A 348 -15.12 -13.17 -9.41
CA GLU A 348 -14.71 -12.96 -10.80
C GLU A 348 -15.91 -12.72 -11.74
N ASN A 349 -15.71 -11.88 -12.75
CA ASN A 349 -16.67 -11.62 -13.81
C ASN A 349 -16.13 -12.20 -15.14
N PRO A 350 -16.30 -13.50 -15.43
CA PRO A 350 -15.74 -14.12 -16.66
C PRO A 350 -16.22 -13.42 -17.94
N ASN A 351 -17.41 -12.82 -17.89
CA ASN A 351 -18.12 -12.23 -19.02
C ASN A 351 -17.78 -10.76 -19.27
N TYR A 352 -16.85 -10.13 -18.52
CA TYR A 352 -16.58 -8.70 -18.64
C TYR A 352 -16.34 -8.23 -20.09
N ARG A 353 -16.80 -7.01 -20.39
CA ARG A 353 -16.64 -6.34 -21.69
C ARG A 353 -15.16 -6.11 -21.96
N ARG A 354 -14.65 -6.85 -22.94
CA ARG A 354 -13.34 -6.62 -23.55
C ARG A 354 -13.47 -5.57 -24.66
N PRO A 355 -12.40 -4.91 -25.11
CA PRO A 355 -12.48 -4.02 -26.27
C PRO A 355 -12.67 -4.82 -27.56
N GLN A 356 -13.34 -4.25 -28.56
CA GLN A 356 -13.63 -4.90 -29.85
C GLN A 356 -12.43 -5.65 -30.45
N VAL A 357 -11.24 -5.05 -30.43
CA VAL A 357 -9.99 -5.62 -30.95
C VAL A 357 -9.64 -7.01 -30.38
N TRP A 358 -10.07 -7.34 -29.16
CA TRP A 358 -9.90 -8.68 -28.57
C TRP A 358 -10.85 -9.70 -29.19
N TYR A 359 -12.11 -9.33 -29.44
CA TYR A 359 -13.11 -10.18 -30.06
C TYR A 359 -12.72 -10.50 -31.52
N ASP A 360 -12.20 -9.49 -32.23
CA ASP A 360 -11.65 -9.64 -33.58
C ASP A 360 -10.46 -10.61 -33.60
N TYR A 361 -9.48 -10.41 -32.69
CA TYR A 361 -8.33 -11.32 -32.52
C TYR A 361 -8.72 -12.75 -32.12
N LYS A 362 -9.90 -12.95 -31.52
CA LYS A 362 -10.45 -14.27 -31.18
C LYS A 362 -11.37 -14.87 -32.23
N GLY A 363 -11.75 -14.13 -33.28
CA GLY A 363 -12.73 -14.59 -34.27
C GLY A 363 -14.13 -14.82 -33.67
N THR A 364 -14.49 -14.04 -32.64
CA THR A 364 -15.75 -14.20 -31.87
C THR A 364 -16.60 -12.95 -31.95
N SER A 365 -17.93 -13.09 -31.94
CA SER A 365 -18.85 -11.94 -31.83
C SER A 365 -18.72 -11.21 -30.50
N ASN A 366 -18.72 -9.87 -30.52
CA ASN A 366 -18.74 -9.06 -29.30
C ASN A 366 -20.18 -8.94 -28.75
N PRO A 367 -20.52 -9.52 -27.58
CA PRO A 367 -21.86 -9.44 -27.00
C PRO A 367 -22.21 -8.04 -26.48
N TYR A 368 -21.21 -7.16 -26.32
CA TYR A 368 -21.39 -5.77 -25.91
C TYR A 368 -21.48 -4.78 -27.09
N SER A 369 -21.45 -5.25 -28.34
CA SER A 369 -21.51 -4.40 -29.55
C SER A 369 -22.72 -3.44 -29.59
N GLY A 370 -23.89 -3.88 -29.10
CA GLY A 370 -25.08 -3.04 -28.96
C GLY A 370 -25.15 -2.17 -27.69
N SER A 371 -24.11 -2.15 -26.85
CA SER A 371 -24.13 -1.40 -25.59
C SER A 371 -24.09 0.10 -25.82
N ARG A 372 -24.94 0.85 -25.11
CA ARG A 372 -24.98 2.31 -25.20
C ARG A 372 -23.60 2.90 -24.87
N SER A 373 -23.13 3.80 -25.73
CA SER A 373 -21.95 4.62 -25.49
C SER A 373 -22.28 5.71 -24.47
N TRP A 374 -21.47 5.83 -23.42
CA TRP A 374 -21.54 6.94 -22.47
C TRP A 374 -20.50 8.02 -22.80
N LYS A 375 -20.82 9.28 -22.53
CA LYS A 375 -19.87 10.41 -22.56
C LYS A 375 -20.04 11.26 -21.29
N PRO A 376 -18.97 11.92 -20.82
CA PRO A 376 -19.07 12.83 -19.69
C PRO A 376 -19.96 14.02 -20.02
N ILE A 377 -20.65 14.52 -19.02
CA ILE A 377 -21.32 15.82 -19.02
C ILE A 377 -20.69 16.61 -17.87
N THR A 378 -19.82 17.54 -18.23
CA THR A 378 -19.19 18.50 -17.32
C THR A 378 -20.23 19.44 -16.72
N ARG A 379 -19.89 20.06 -15.58
CA ARG A 379 -20.60 21.23 -15.05
C ARG A 379 -19.98 22.52 -15.56
#